data_AF-A0A7S3REC4-F1
#
_entry.id   AF-A0A7S3REC4-F1
#
_cell.length_a   1.000
_cell.length_b   1.000
_cell.length_c   1.000
_cell.angle_alpha   90.00
_cell.angle_beta   90.00
_cell.angle_gamma   90.00
#
_symmetry.space_group_name_H-M   'P 1'
#
loop_
_entity.id
_entity.type
_entity.pdbx_description
1 polymer ?
#
loop_
_entity_poly.entity_id
_entity_poly.type
_entity_poly.pdbx_seq_one_letter_code
_entity_poly.pdbx_strand_id
1 'polypeptide(L)'
;STRRLLPLRSSAESARRCCAGRSGGRVLAEPGVADEEAQWGPRVAIKLLVAGWVGLKLGEYFLSKDALMVSSTVVLLKSEHAANRASGLYRMEQWHRSSGAREAAVELGCIEHMLRGALATAAADPASSNVALGLLVELAGSVDAAPEQIVRLGGVTAAQQVCGAMP
;
A
#
# COMPACT_ATOMS: atom_id res chain seq x y z
N SER A 1 65.00 19.98 -11.26
CA SER A 1 65.17 18.57 -11.68
C SER A 1 63.82 17.87 -11.58
N THR A 2 63.33 17.35 -12.71
CA THR A 2 61.99 16.78 -12.96
C THR A 2 61.83 15.32 -12.52
N ARG A 3 60.67 14.95 -11.95
CA ARG A 3 59.80 13.78 -12.25
C ARG A 3 58.79 13.59 -11.09
N ARG A 4 57.51 13.89 -11.30
CA ARG A 4 56.42 13.09 -11.93
C ARG A 4 55.83 12.02 -11.01
N LEU A 5 54.57 12.29 -10.64
CA LEU A 5 53.55 11.39 -10.13
C LEU A 5 53.53 10.07 -10.91
N LEU A 6 53.59 8.94 -10.20
CA LEU A 6 53.32 7.60 -10.72
C LEU A 6 51.83 7.28 -10.53
N PRO A 7 51.10 6.85 -11.57
CA PRO A 7 49.78 6.25 -11.44
C PRO A 7 49.91 4.73 -11.42
N LEU A 8 49.55 4.07 -10.31
CA LEU A 8 49.40 2.61 -10.28
C LEU A 8 47.95 2.24 -10.64
N ARG A 9 47.64 2.33 -11.93
CA ARG A 9 46.56 1.56 -12.55
C ARG A 9 47.00 0.10 -12.63
N SER A 10 46.70 -0.69 -11.61
CA SER A 10 47.12 -2.10 -11.50
C SER A 10 45.93 -3.04 -11.22
N SER A 11 44.78 -2.86 -11.87
CA SER A 11 43.66 -3.80 -11.71
C SER A 11 42.78 -4.01 -12.95
N ALA A 12 43.16 -3.49 -14.11
CA ALA A 12 42.37 -3.61 -15.35
C ALA A 12 42.98 -4.58 -16.39
N GLU A 13 44.20 -5.07 -16.16
CA GLU A 13 44.96 -5.84 -17.16
C GLU A 13 44.94 -7.36 -16.91
N SER A 14 44.54 -7.82 -15.71
CA SER A 14 44.32 -9.24 -15.43
C SER A 14 42.98 -9.78 -15.95
N ALA A 15 42.02 -8.91 -16.30
CA ALA A 15 40.69 -9.35 -16.75
C ALA A 15 40.62 -9.64 -18.27
N ARG A 16 41.63 -9.26 -19.06
CA ARG A 16 41.60 -9.40 -20.53
C ARG A 16 42.31 -10.64 -21.08
N ARG A 17 42.95 -11.45 -20.23
CA ARG A 17 43.72 -12.64 -20.67
C ARG A 17 42.98 -13.97 -20.58
N CYS A 18 41.74 -14.03 -20.09
CA CYS A 18 40.97 -15.29 -20.06
C CYS A 18 40.15 -15.56 -21.34
N CYS A 19 40.13 -14.64 -22.31
CA CYS A 19 39.35 -14.78 -23.54
C CYS A 19 40.25 -14.88 -24.78
N ALA A 20 41.18 -15.84 -24.80
CA ALA A 20 41.87 -16.21 -26.03
C ALA A 20 42.42 -17.64 -25.95
N GLY A 21 41.66 -18.63 -26.42
CA GLY A 21 42.24 -19.92 -26.78
C GLY A 21 41.32 -21.15 -26.81
N ARG A 22 40.97 -21.56 -28.04
CA ARG A 22 40.77 -22.94 -28.53
C ARG A 22 39.49 -23.74 -28.19
N SER A 23 38.65 -23.83 -29.23
CA SER A 23 38.20 -25.05 -29.93
C SER A 23 37.63 -26.24 -29.13
N GLY A 24 36.36 -26.56 -29.44
CA GLY A 24 35.87 -27.94 -29.53
C GLY A 24 35.17 -28.46 -28.27
N GLY A 25 33.88 -28.20 -28.16
CA GLY A 25 33.00 -28.86 -27.19
C GLY A 25 31.57 -28.40 -27.39
N ARG A 26 30.65 -29.34 -27.63
CA ARG A 26 29.20 -29.08 -27.55
C ARG A 26 28.91 -28.55 -26.15
N VAL A 27 28.68 -27.25 -26.03
CA VAL A 27 28.11 -26.65 -24.83
C VAL A 27 26.63 -26.42 -25.15
N LEU A 28 25.81 -27.11 -24.37
CA LEU A 28 24.36 -26.95 -24.32
C LEU A 28 24.04 -25.46 -24.28
N ALA A 29 23.18 -25.00 -25.19
CA ALA A 29 22.67 -23.64 -25.17
C ALA A 29 22.12 -23.37 -23.76
N GLU A 30 22.73 -22.43 -23.05
CA GLU A 30 22.14 -21.90 -21.83
C GLU A 30 20.75 -21.36 -22.20
N PRO A 31 19.68 -21.77 -21.51
CA PRO A 31 18.36 -21.19 -21.76
C PRO A 31 18.45 -19.72 -21.39
N GLY A 32 18.28 -18.88 -22.41
CA GLY A 32 18.34 -17.44 -22.26
C GLY A 32 17.37 -16.98 -21.18
N VAL A 33 17.91 -16.37 -20.12
CA VAL A 33 17.17 -15.57 -19.14
C VAL A 33 16.78 -14.22 -19.76
N ALA A 34 16.47 -14.20 -21.05
CA ALA A 34 16.26 -13.00 -21.86
C ALA A 34 15.12 -13.17 -22.87
N ASP A 35 14.11 -14.00 -22.54
CA ASP A 35 12.97 -14.22 -23.45
C ASP A 35 11.61 -14.38 -22.75
N GLU A 36 11.49 -14.04 -21.47
CA GLU A 36 10.16 -13.95 -20.82
C GLU A 36 9.53 -12.55 -20.94
N GLU A 37 10.33 -11.49 -21.07
CA GLU A 37 9.80 -10.13 -21.26
C GLU A 37 9.37 -9.82 -22.72
N ALA A 38 9.77 -10.64 -23.70
CA ALA A 38 9.47 -10.41 -25.12
C ALA A 38 8.22 -11.15 -25.64
N GLN A 39 7.60 -12.03 -24.87
CA GLN A 39 6.65 -12.99 -25.43
C GLN A 39 5.21 -12.47 -25.62
N TRP A 40 4.86 -11.36 -24.97
CA TRP A 40 3.53 -10.77 -25.07
C TRP A 40 3.63 -9.48 -25.87
N GLY A 41 3.48 -9.57 -27.20
CA GLY A 41 3.45 -8.37 -28.05
C GLY A 41 2.50 -7.30 -27.49
N PRO A 42 2.72 -6.00 -27.76
CA PRO A 42 2.09 -4.88 -27.04
C PRO A 42 0.55 -4.96 -26.97
N ARG A 43 -0.08 -5.57 -27.97
CA ARG A 43 -1.53 -5.82 -27.98
C ARG A 43 -1.99 -6.79 -26.89
N VAL A 44 -1.21 -7.81 -26.57
CA VAL A 44 -1.57 -8.78 -25.53
C VAL A 44 -1.28 -8.25 -24.14
N ALA A 45 -0.20 -7.48 -23.95
CA ALA A 45 0.05 -6.74 -22.72
C ALA A 45 -1.10 -5.76 -22.40
N ILE A 46 -1.57 -5.00 -23.40
CA ILE A 46 -2.74 -4.12 -23.23
C ILE A 46 -4.00 -4.90 -22.86
N LYS A 47 -4.25 -6.06 -23.49
CA LYS A 47 -5.41 -6.91 -23.15
C LYS A 47 -5.35 -7.41 -21.70
N LEU A 48 -4.18 -7.82 -21.22
CA LEU A 48 -3.99 -8.26 -19.84
C LEU A 48 -4.17 -7.11 -18.85
N LEU A 49 -3.64 -5.92 -19.16
CA LEU A 49 -3.86 -4.71 -18.37
C LEU A 49 -5.35 -4.34 -18.28
N VAL A 50 -6.07 -4.37 -19.40
CA VAL A 50 -7.50 -4.10 -19.44
C VAL A 50 -8.29 -5.16 -18.67
N ALA A 51 -7.95 -6.45 -18.83
CA ALA A 51 -8.59 -7.53 -18.10
C ALA A 51 -8.36 -7.43 -16.58
N GLY A 52 -7.13 -7.09 -16.16
CA GLY A 52 -6.78 -6.83 -14.77
C GLY A 52 -7.55 -5.62 -14.20
N TRP A 53 -7.64 -4.53 -14.96
CA TRP A 53 -8.42 -3.35 -14.58
C TRP A 53 -9.91 -3.66 -14.42
N VAL A 54 -10.51 -4.37 -15.38
CA VAL A 54 -11.92 -4.78 -15.32
C VAL A 54 -12.15 -5.72 -14.14
N GLY A 55 -11.26 -6.68 -13.89
CA GLY A 55 -11.32 -7.56 -12.73
C GLY A 55 -11.26 -6.79 -11.41
N LEU A 56 -10.37 -5.80 -11.33
CA LEU A 56 -10.25 -4.91 -10.17
C LEU A 56 -11.51 -4.07 -9.96
N LYS A 57 -12.10 -3.52 -11.03
CA LYS A 57 -13.37 -2.77 -10.96
C LYS A 57 -14.59 -3.64 -10.63
N LEU A 58 -14.65 -4.86 -11.13
CA LEU A 58 -15.66 -5.85 -10.71
C LEU A 58 -15.48 -6.19 -9.22
N GLY A 59 -14.25 -6.41 -8.79
CA GLY A 59 -13.91 -6.63 -7.38
C GLY A 59 -14.38 -5.47 -6.49
N GLU A 60 -14.03 -4.22 -6.84
CA GLU A 60 -14.52 -3.01 -6.15
C GLU A 60 -16.05 -2.97 -6.12
N TYR A 61 -16.72 -3.29 -7.23
CA TYR A 61 -18.19 -3.27 -7.31
C TYR A 61 -18.81 -4.30 -6.36
N PHE A 62 -18.33 -5.54 -6.36
CA PHE A 62 -18.85 -6.59 -5.46
C PHE A 62 -18.50 -6.34 -3.99
N LEU A 63 -17.33 -5.78 -3.72
CA LEU A 63 -16.86 -5.47 -2.37
C LEU A 63 -17.42 -4.14 -1.83
N SER A 64 -18.00 -3.30 -2.69
CA SER A 64 -18.44 -1.94 -2.34
C SER A 64 -19.43 -1.86 -1.19
N LYS A 65 -20.18 -2.93 -0.90
CA LYS A 65 -21.09 -2.98 0.25
C LYS A 65 -20.34 -2.92 1.58
N ASP A 66 -19.31 -3.75 1.73
CA ASP A 66 -18.64 -3.98 3.01
C ASP A 66 -17.21 -3.41 3.08
N ALA A 67 -16.62 -3.07 1.93
CA ALA A 67 -15.22 -2.68 1.82
C ALA A 67 -15.00 -1.36 1.09
N LEU A 68 -13.90 -0.72 1.44
CA LEU A 68 -13.28 0.38 0.71
C LEU A 68 -11.93 -0.10 0.16
N MET A 69 -11.55 0.38 -1.01
CA MET A 69 -10.24 0.11 -1.57
C MET A 69 -9.37 1.36 -1.43
N VAL A 70 -8.54 1.38 -0.39
CA VAL A 70 -7.65 2.51 -0.07
C VAL A 70 -6.30 2.21 -0.69
N SER A 71 -5.97 2.92 -1.77
CA SER A 71 -4.81 2.62 -2.63
C SER A 71 -4.89 1.18 -3.15
N SER A 72 -3.95 0.30 -2.80
CA SER A 72 -3.93 -1.12 -3.21
C SER A 72 -4.48 -2.09 -2.15
N THR A 73 -5.19 -1.60 -1.12
CA THR A 73 -5.63 -2.43 0.02
C THR A 73 -7.14 -2.40 0.21
N VAL A 74 -7.72 -3.58 0.46
CA VAL A 74 -9.13 -3.75 0.84
C VAL A 74 -9.28 -3.60 2.35
N VAL A 75 -10.08 -2.63 2.78
CA VAL A 75 -10.40 -2.33 4.17
C VAL A 75 -11.91 -2.44 4.42
N LEU A 76 -12.28 -3.25 5.41
CA LEU A 76 -13.68 -3.65 5.66
C LEU A 76 -14.42 -2.71 6.63
N LEU A 77 -14.18 -1.40 6.51
CA LEU A 77 -14.74 -0.39 7.41
C LEU A 77 -16.27 -0.23 7.26
N LYS A 78 -16.84 -0.62 6.11
CA LYS A 78 -18.28 -0.51 5.84
C LYS A 78 -19.07 -1.71 6.35
N SER A 79 -18.40 -2.79 6.75
CA SER A 79 -19.07 -4.04 7.06
C SER A 79 -20.02 -3.93 8.25
N GLU A 80 -21.16 -4.60 8.17
CA GLU A 80 -22.11 -4.69 9.30
C GLU A 80 -21.57 -5.54 10.46
N HIS A 81 -20.61 -6.43 10.18
CA HIS A 81 -19.98 -7.28 11.19
C HIS A 81 -18.85 -6.55 11.94
N ALA A 82 -18.94 -6.50 13.27
CA ALA A 82 -17.95 -5.81 14.11
C ALA A 82 -16.52 -6.34 13.93
N ALA A 83 -16.35 -7.66 13.82
CA ALA A 83 -15.04 -8.28 13.59
C ALA A 83 -14.39 -7.84 12.26
N ASN A 84 -15.20 -7.67 11.21
CA ASN A 84 -14.71 -7.18 9.91
C ASN A 84 -14.30 -5.71 10.01
N ARG A 85 -15.10 -4.87 10.69
CA ARG A 85 -14.74 -3.46 10.92
C ARG A 85 -13.44 -3.33 11.73
N ALA A 86 -13.28 -4.11 12.80
CA ALA A 86 -12.06 -4.15 13.60
C ALA A 86 -10.85 -4.53 12.72
N SER A 87 -10.97 -5.59 11.92
CA SER A 87 -9.93 -5.97 10.94
C SER A 87 -9.62 -4.84 9.94
N GLY A 88 -10.65 -4.13 9.48
CA GLY A 88 -10.50 -2.94 8.63
C GLY A 88 -9.73 -1.81 9.31
N LEU A 89 -9.98 -1.56 10.60
CA LEU A 89 -9.27 -0.55 11.40
C LEU A 89 -7.79 -0.91 11.56
N TYR A 90 -7.47 -2.15 11.95
CA TYR A 90 -6.08 -2.61 12.06
C TYR A 90 -5.34 -2.57 10.73
N ARG A 91 -6.02 -2.88 9.62
CA ARG A 91 -5.44 -2.73 8.28
C ARG A 91 -5.16 -1.26 7.93
N MET A 92 -6.06 -0.35 8.27
CA MET A 92 -5.84 1.08 8.11
C MET A 92 -4.67 1.58 8.96
N GLU A 93 -4.57 1.13 10.22
CA GLU A 93 -3.46 1.44 11.12
C GLU A 93 -2.10 1.04 10.52
N GLN A 94 -2.02 -0.11 9.84
CA GLN A 94 -0.78 -0.51 9.18
C GLN A 94 -0.50 0.23 7.87
N TRP A 95 -1.55 0.60 7.12
CA TRP A 95 -1.43 1.04 5.73
C TRP A 95 -1.40 2.57 5.55
N HIS A 96 -1.88 3.35 6.51
CA HIS A 96 -1.93 4.81 6.43
C HIS A 96 -0.53 5.47 6.39
N ARG A 97 0.59 4.73 6.32
CA ARG A 97 1.95 5.29 6.42
C ARG A 97 2.39 6.14 5.23
N SER A 98 1.75 6.05 4.07
CA SER A 98 2.05 6.91 2.92
C SER A 98 1.07 8.09 2.84
N SER A 99 1.55 9.25 2.37
CA SER A 99 0.70 10.43 2.18
C SER A 99 -0.48 10.14 1.25
N GLY A 100 -0.23 9.48 0.12
CA GLY A 100 -1.27 9.11 -0.83
C GLY A 100 -2.33 8.16 -0.27
N ALA A 101 -1.97 7.25 0.66
CA ALA A 101 -2.97 6.40 1.32
C ALA A 101 -3.85 7.19 2.28
N ARG A 102 -3.30 8.21 2.97
CA ARG A 102 -4.05 9.09 3.87
C ARG A 102 -5.04 9.96 3.11
N GLU A 103 -4.59 10.58 2.02
CA GLU A 103 -5.44 11.37 1.14
C GLU A 103 -6.58 10.52 0.58
N ALA A 104 -6.25 9.34 0.02
CA ALA A 104 -7.26 8.41 -0.49
C ALA A 104 -8.26 7.97 0.59
N ALA A 105 -7.81 7.75 1.83
CA ALA A 105 -8.70 7.40 2.94
C ALA A 105 -9.73 8.51 3.25
N VAL A 106 -9.30 9.77 3.20
CA VAL A 106 -10.20 10.91 3.41
C VAL A 106 -11.17 11.07 2.24
N GLU A 107 -10.69 10.95 0.99
CA GLU A 107 -11.52 11.02 -0.21
C GLU A 107 -12.57 9.91 -0.28
N LEU A 108 -12.23 8.70 0.16
CA LEU A 108 -13.11 7.54 0.16
C LEU A 108 -14.08 7.49 1.34
N GLY A 109 -14.10 8.51 2.20
CA GLY A 109 -15.03 8.61 3.32
C GLY A 109 -14.70 7.68 4.49
N CYS A 110 -13.44 7.24 4.64
CA CYS A 110 -13.06 6.38 5.77
C CYS A 110 -13.36 7.03 7.13
N ILE A 111 -13.29 8.36 7.24
CA ILE A 111 -13.57 9.12 8.48
C ILE A 111 -14.96 8.78 9.03
N GLU A 112 -16.00 8.79 8.17
CA GLU A 112 -17.36 8.46 8.58
C GLU A 112 -17.47 7.04 9.14
N HIS A 113 -16.84 6.09 8.47
CA HIS A 113 -16.89 4.68 8.86
C HIS A 113 -16.06 4.39 10.11
N MET A 114 -14.93 5.08 10.31
CA MET A 114 -14.13 4.98 11.53
C MET A 114 -14.89 5.54 12.74
N LEU A 115 -15.55 6.69 12.60
CA LEU A 115 -16.39 7.28 13.65
C LEU A 115 -17.58 6.36 14.01
N ARG A 116 -18.29 5.85 12.99
CA ARG A 116 -19.39 4.89 13.20
C ARG A 116 -18.89 3.61 13.88
N GLY A 117 -17.75 3.09 13.45
CA GLY A 117 -17.12 1.90 14.02
C GLY A 117 -16.79 2.10 15.49
N ALA A 118 -16.07 3.19 15.82
CA ALA A 118 -15.68 3.53 17.18
C ALA A 118 -16.88 3.62 18.14
N LEU A 119 -17.96 4.29 17.71
CA LEU A 119 -19.18 4.41 18.50
C LEU A 119 -19.88 3.07 18.71
N ALA A 120 -19.99 2.26 17.65
CA ALA A 120 -20.67 0.98 17.71
C ALA A 120 -19.98 -0.04 18.63
N THR A 121 -18.68 0.12 18.87
CA THR A 121 -17.86 -0.82 19.64
C THR A 121 -17.33 -0.28 20.96
N ALA A 122 -17.62 0.97 21.34
CA ALA A 122 -16.99 1.64 22.49
C ALA A 122 -16.98 0.81 23.79
N ALA A 123 -18.11 0.19 24.15
CA ALA A 123 -18.25 -0.61 25.36
C ALA A 123 -17.81 -2.08 25.20
N ALA A 124 -17.92 -2.63 23.99
CA ALA A 124 -17.70 -4.07 23.72
C ALA A 124 -16.26 -4.38 23.28
N ASP A 125 -15.63 -3.44 22.58
CA ASP A 125 -14.24 -3.50 22.13
C ASP A 125 -13.59 -2.10 22.21
N PRO A 126 -13.17 -1.70 23.43
CA PRO A 126 -12.46 -0.44 23.65
C PRO A 126 -11.18 -0.31 22.83
N ALA A 127 -10.50 -1.42 22.54
CA ALA A 127 -9.23 -1.42 21.80
C ALA A 127 -9.44 -0.95 20.36
N SER A 128 -10.39 -1.54 19.64
CA SER A 128 -10.73 -1.08 18.28
C SER A 128 -11.22 0.37 18.24
N SER A 129 -11.94 0.79 19.28
CA SER A 129 -12.44 2.17 19.39
C SER A 129 -11.28 3.17 19.59
N ASN A 130 -10.27 2.82 20.38
CA ASN A 130 -9.05 3.60 20.54
C ASN A 130 -8.22 3.67 19.25
N VAL A 131 -8.08 2.55 18.53
CA VAL A 131 -7.40 2.53 17.22
C VAL A 131 -8.10 3.48 16.24
N ALA A 132 -9.43 3.44 16.18
CA ALA A 132 -10.21 4.34 15.33
C ALA A 132 -9.99 5.81 15.69
N LEU A 133 -10.02 6.17 16.97
CA LEU A 133 -9.74 7.54 17.41
C LEU A 133 -8.30 7.97 17.11
N GLY A 134 -7.32 7.09 17.31
CA GLY A 134 -5.91 7.34 16.98
C GLY A 134 -5.72 7.65 15.49
N LEU A 135 -6.31 6.82 14.62
CA LEU A 135 -6.30 7.03 13.17
C LEU A 135 -6.92 8.37 12.76
N LEU A 136 -8.01 8.79 13.42
CA LEU A 136 -8.64 10.09 13.15
C LEU A 136 -7.72 11.26 13.53
N VAL A 137 -7.01 11.16 14.66
CA VAL A 137 -6.02 12.16 15.08
C VAL A 137 -4.86 12.23 14.08
N GLU A 138 -4.36 11.07 13.63
CA GLU A 138 -3.29 11.01 12.64
C GLU A 138 -3.70 11.64 11.31
N LEU A 139 -4.91 11.34 10.82
CA LEU A 139 -5.44 11.96 9.60
C LEU A 139 -5.61 13.47 9.77
N ALA A 140 -6.13 13.93 10.93
CA ALA A 140 -6.28 15.35 11.21
C ALA A 140 -4.94 16.11 11.17
N GLY A 141 -3.85 15.48 11.60
CA GLY A 141 -2.51 16.06 11.56
C GLY A 141 -1.76 15.93 10.23
N SER A 142 -2.31 15.20 9.26
CA SER A 142 -1.59 14.84 8.02
C SER A 142 -2.33 15.11 6.72
N VAL A 143 -3.65 15.38 6.77
CA VAL A 143 -4.46 15.72 5.60
C VAL A 143 -5.29 16.96 5.93
N ASP A 144 -5.07 18.05 5.20
CA ASP A 144 -5.67 19.36 5.49
C ASP A 144 -7.21 19.35 5.53
N ALA A 145 -7.85 18.48 4.73
CA ALA A 145 -9.30 18.35 4.69
C ALA A 145 -9.89 17.51 5.85
N ALA A 146 -9.08 16.72 6.56
CA ALA A 146 -9.57 15.80 7.58
C ALA A 146 -10.16 16.49 8.82
N PRO A 147 -9.57 17.55 9.41
CA PRO A 147 -10.12 18.21 10.59
C PRO A 147 -11.55 18.72 10.39
N GLU A 148 -11.82 19.38 9.26
CA GLU A 148 -13.15 19.90 8.95
C GLU A 148 -14.17 18.76 8.81
N GLN A 149 -13.81 17.68 8.12
CA GLN A 149 -14.68 16.51 7.99
C GLN A 149 -14.97 15.85 9.34
N ILE A 150 -13.95 15.68 10.19
CA ILE A 150 -14.10 15.10 11.52
C ILE A 150 -15.08 15.93 12.36
N VAL A 151 -14.92 17.26 12.37
CA VAL A 151 -15.82 18.16 13.11
C VAL A 151 -17.24 18.09 12.54
N ARG A 152 -17.39 18.16 11.20
CA ARG A 152 -18.69 18.11 10.52
C ARG A 152 -19.44 16.81 10.80
N LEU A 153 -18.73 15.69 10.94
CA LEU A 153 -19.30 14.38 11.25
C LEU A 153 -19.52 14.15 12.76
N GLY A 154 -19.30 15.18 13.60
CA GLY A 154 -19.52 15.09 15.04
C GLY A 154 -18.43 14.35 15.79
N GLY A 155 -17.19 14.33 15.27
CA GLY A 155 -16.08 13.56 15.84
C GLY A 155 -15.75 13.90 17.29
N VAL A 156 -15.92 15.16 17.71
CA VAL A 156 -15.72 15.58 19.11
C VAL A 156 -16.75 14.92 20.03
N THR A 157 -18.03 14.97 19.65
CA THR A 157 -19.11 14.31 20.41
C THR A 157 -18.91 12.80 20.44
N ALA A 158 -18.47 12.21 19.32
CA ALA A 158 -18.20 10.80 19.24
C ALA A 158 -17.05 10.38 20.18
N ALA A 159 -15.95 11.15 20.21
CA ALA A 159 -14.84 10.90 21.12
C ALA A 159 -15.27 10.99 22.58
N GLN A 160 -16.10 11.98 22.96
CA GLN A 160 -16.65 12.09 24.32
C GLN A 160 -17.49 10.87 24.71
N GLN A 161 -18.34 10.40 23.79
CA GLN A 161 -19.17 9.21 24.01
C GLN A 161 -18.34 7.94 24.14
N VAL A 162 -17.33 7.76 23.29
CA VAL A 162 -16.41 6.62 23.36
C VAL A 162 -15.66 6.63 24.68
N CYS A 163 -15.06 7.77 25.07
CA CYS A 163 -14.35 7.92 26.33
C CYS A 163 -15.23 7.69 27.56
N GLY A 164 -16.50 8.12 27.52
CA GLY A 164 -17.45 7.89 28.62
C GLY A 164 -17.99 6.47 28.71
N ALA A 165 -17.87 5.66 27.65
CA ALA A 165 -18.33 4.28 27.60
C ALA A 165 -17.24 3.24 27.87
N MET A 166 -15.97 3.66 27.97
CA MET A 166 -14.86 2.79 28.34
C MET A 166 -14.82 2.59 29.87
N PRO A 167 -14.62 1.34 30.35
CA PRO A 167 -14.57 1.01 31.78
C PRO A 167 -13.32 1.53 32.50
#